data_AF-A0A7C3SHQ4-F1
#
_entry.id   AF-A0A7C3SHQ4-F1
#
_cell.length_a   1.000
_cell.length_b   1.000
_cell.length_c   1.000
_cell.angle_alpha   90.00
_cell.angle_beta   90.00
_cell.angle_gamma   90.00
#
_symmetry.space_group_name_H-M   'P 1'
#
loop_
_entity.id
_entity.type
_entity.pdbx_description
1 polymer ?
#
loop_
_entity_poly.entity_id
_entity_poly.type
_entity_poly.pdbx_seq_one_letter_code
_entity_poly.pdbx_strand_id
1 'polypeptide(L)'
;VRVLAQPGLAWTTNGQFGSSGHVLTVNSGATLRLTERGLLGNGQSHQLIINGGTVEFLHETYQSRIEMTGGRIVSTPSGSIVNVWRTGNAGNGQITVKASANSSTIEGRLTLVKTASATKTTFDVEDGPAAQDLIVSAEIIDHGGGYEGMAVVKSGAGTMVLSGNNSYIGPTTILAGKLLLMGTHTPATTPGLYTVGAGGLLGGTGTTKAPVLVQGTIAPGASVGTIHTGSQTWAPAGTYQWEIQDVDAGPGTGWDLVDITGTLDITATPAQPFVIDVVSLGAGGLPGLVGDFNPLGVYSWEIARTTGGVSGFSPEKFLVDLDNFQNSWHGGRWWVSLGNQGNSVFLNYAIPEPSSGLLALLALVSLGLWRWLNRSNILAE
;
A
#
# COMPACT_ATOMS: atom_id res chain seq x y z
N VAL A 1 36.43 10.02 3.52
CA VAL A 1 36.97 11.38 3.23
C VAL A 1 36.12 12.38 4.00
N ARG A 2 36.71 13.12 4.95
CA ARG A 2 36.01 14.15 5.73
C ARG A 2 36.07 15.45 4.93
N VAL A 3 35.00 15.81 4.21
CA VAL A 3 34.87 17.14 3.60
C VAL A 3 34.31 18.07 4.67
N LEU A 4 35.19 18.83 5.32
CA LEU A 4 34.77 19.93 6.20
C LEU A 4 34.47 21.13 5.30
N ALA A 5 33.23 21.58 5.32
CA ALA A 5 32.96 22.94 4.88
C ALA A 5 33.72 23.93 5.75
N GLN A 6 34.16 25.05 5.15
CA GLN A 6 34.74 26.14 5.91
C GLN A 6 33.61 26.82 6.71
N PRO A 7 33.67 26.84 8.05
CA PRO A 7 32.72 27.59 8.85
C PRO A 7 32.75 29.07 8.46
N GLY A 8 31.58 29.72 8.39
CA GLY A 8 31.48 31.17 8.19
C GLY A 8 31.31 31.65 6.74
N LEU A 9 31.15 30.76 5.75
CA LEU A 9 30.75 31.16 4.39
C LEU A 9 29.25 31.49 4.33
N ALA A 10 28.90 32.59 3.67
CA ALA A 10 27.52 33.01 3.47
C ALA A 10 26.72 31.96 2.67
N TRP A 11 25.44 31.79 3.03
CA TRP A 11 24.53 30.95 2.26
C TRP A 11 24.35 31.52 0.85
N THR A 12 24.66 30.73 -0.17
CA THR A 12 24.41 31.09 -1.57
C THR A 12 23.45 30.09 -2.19
N THR A 13 22.80 30.47 -3.30
CA THR A 13 21.94 29.58 -4.11
C THR A 13 22.69 28.36 -4.63
N ASN A 14 24.00 28.45 -4.76
CA ASN A 14 24.86 27.38 -5.27
C ASN A 14 25.50 26.55 -4.14
N GLY A 15 25.30 26.93 -2.88
CA GLY A 15 25.92 26.25 -1.74
C GLY A 15 27.40 26.58 -1.60
N GLN A 16 28.05 25.83 -0.72
CA GLN A 16 29.47 26.02 -0.41
C GLN A 16 30.39 25.21 -1.35
N PHE A 17 29.83 24.30 -2.16
CA PHE A 17 30.55 23.63 -3.24
C PHE A 17 30.65 24.47 -4.52
N GLY A 18 29.94 25.59 -4.62
CA GLY A 18 29.99 26.48 -5.79
C GLY A 18 28.99 26.14 -6.88
N SER A 19 29.02 26.86 -8.01
CA SER A 19 28.01 26.78 -9.08
C SER A 19 28.12 25.55 -9.99
N SER A 20 29.19 24.78 -9.87
CA SER A 20 29.40 23.59 -10.69
C SER A 20 28.49 22.45 -10.24
N GLY A 21 27.84 21.80 -11.20
CA GLY A 21 26.96 20.64 -10.98
C GLY A 21 27.70 19.40 -10.47
N HIS A 22 28.18 19.43 -9.23
CA HIS A 22 29.00 18.37 -8.65
C HIS A 22 28.22 17.08 -8.42
N VAL A 23 28.94 15.96 -8.53
CA VAL A 23 28.47 14.63 -8.14
C VAL A 23 29.31 14.19 -6.95
N LEU A 24 28.67 13.95 -5.81
CA LEU A 24 29.29 13.44 -4.60
C LEU A 24 28.93 11.97 -4.45
N THR A 25 29.93 11.09 -4.44
CA THR A 25 29.71 9.65 -4.24
C THR A 25 30.19 9.22 -2.86
N VAL A 26 29.31 8.57 -2.10
CA VAL A 26 29.58 8.01 -0.78
C VAL A 26 29.53 6.49 -0.87
N ASN A 27 30.70 5.88 -0.99
CA ASN A 27 30.84 4.43 -1.14
C ASN A 27 30.68 3.70 0.20
N SER A 28 30.47 2.37 0.11
CA SER A 28 30.35 1.47 1.25
C SER A 28 31.49 1.66 2.27
N GLY A 29 31.12 1.69 3.54
CA GLY A 29 32.03 1.97 4.66
C GLY A 29 32.41 3.44 4.83
N ALA A 30 32.03 4.34 3.92
CA ALA A 30 32.26 5.78 4.08
C ALA A 30 31.05 6.49 4.67
N THR A 31 31.32 7.56 5.43
CA THR A 31 30.29 8.47 5.94
C THR A 31 30.58 9.89 5.46
N LEU A 32 29.57 10.56 4.89
CA LEU A 32 29.56 11.99 4.60
C LEU A 32 28.66 12.70 5.62
N ARG A 33 29.21 13.66 6.37
CA ARG A 33 28.45 14.45 7.35
C ARG A 33 28.30 15.88 6.85
N LEU A 34 27.06 16.35 6.74
CA LEU A 34 26.69 17.69 6.28
C LEU A 34 26.36 18.52 7.52
N THR A 35 27.37 19.17 8.09
CA THR A 35 27.30 19.84 9.40
C THR A 35 26.94 21.32 9.35
N GLU A 36 26.96 21.92 8.15
CA GLU A 36 26.77 23.35 7.96
C GLU A 36 25.53 23.66 7.13
N ARG A 37 24.90 24.80 7.41
CA ARG A 37 23.69 25.24 6.71
C ARG A 37 23.96 25.43 5.21
N GLY A 38 23.09 24.84 4.40
CA GLY A 38 23.03 25.09 2.96
C GLY A 38 24.29 24.69 2.19
N LEU A 39 25.03 23.71 2.72
CA LEU A 39 26.25 23.17 2.12
C LEU A 39 26.08 22.84 0.62
N LEU A 40 24.97 22.19 0.27
CA LEU A 40 24.66 21.72 -1.09
C LEU A 40 23.84 22.73 -1.92
N GLY A 41 23.62 23.94 -1.40
CA GLY A 41 22.94 25.02 -2.12
C GLY A 41 21.45 24.79 -2.29
N ASN A 42 20.95 25.09 -3.49
CA ASN A 42 19.61 24.73 -3.94
C ASN A 42 19.59 23.24 -4.28
N GLY A 43 18.53 22.51 -3.95
CA GLY A 43 18.53 21.04 -3.98
C GLY A 43 18.80 20.39 -5.34
N GLN A 44 18.79 21.16 -6.45
CA GLN A 44 19.09 20.68 -7.81
C GLN A 44 20.55 20.87 -8.21
N SER A 45 21.32 21.68 -7.48
CA SER A 45 22.66 22.11 -7.88
C SER A 45 23.66 20.96 -7.90
N HIS A 46 23.49 19.95 -7.05
CA HIS A 46 24.42 18.83 -6.94
C HIS A 46 23.67 17.50 -6.91
N GLN A 47 24.37 16.43 -7.33
CA GLN A 47 23.90 15.06 -7.21
C GLN A 47 24.63 14.37 -6.07
N LEU A 48 23.88 13.64 -5.24
CA LEU A 48 24.44 12.78 -4.21
C LEU A 48 24.18 11.33 -4.58
N ILE A 49 25.24 10.55 -4.73
CA ILE A 49 25.20 9.11 -5.00
C ILE A 49 25.64 8.39 -3.71
N ILE A 50 24.76 7.56 -3.16
CA ILE A 50 24.98 6.80 -1.93
C ILE A 50 25.10 5.33 -2.33
N ASN A 51 26.33 4.85 -2.48
CA ASN A 51 26.64 3.50 -2.94
C ASN A 51 27.05 2.63 -1.75
N GLY A 52 26.06 2.25 -0.92
CA GLY A 52 26.28 1.51 0.33
C GLY A 52 26.86 2.32 1.50
N GLY A 53 27.21 3.59 1.29
CA GLY A 53 27.72 4.49 2.33
C GLY A 53 26.64 5.12 3.20
N THR A 54 27.04 5.99 4.13
CA THR A 54 26.12 6.76 5.00
C THR A 54 26.23 8.25 4.74
N VAL A 55 25.09 8.94 4.62
CA VAL A 55 25.01 10.40 4.59
C VAL A 55 24.25 10.88 5.82
N GLU A 56 24.82 11.83 6.54
CA GLU A 56 24.20 12.45 7.70
C GLU A 56 23.92 13.93 7.42
N PHE A 57 22.65 14.31 7.44
CA PHE A 57 22.18 15.68 7.42
C PHE A 57 22.05 16.19 8.86
N LEU A 58 22.97 17.06 9.27
CA LEU A 58 23.04 17.58 10.65
C LEU A 58 22.67 19.07 10.73
N HIS A 59 22.51 19.73 9.59
CA HIS A 59 22.10 21.13 9.49
C HIS A 59 21.25 21.34 8.24
N GLU A 60 20.40 22.38 8.22
CA GLU A 60 19.44 22.54 7.14
C GLU A 60 20.09 22.76 5.78
N THR A 61 19.80 21.86 4.86
CA THR A 61 20.27 21.92 3.49
C THR A 61 19.21 21.38 2.53
N TYR A 62 19.23 21.88 1.30
CA TYR A 62 18.41 21.32 0.24
C TYR A 62 19.22 20.29 -0.51
N GLN A 63 18.66 19.10 -0.68
CA GLN A 63 19.21 18.09 -1.57
C GLN A 63 18.05 17.32 -2.19
N SER A 64 17.82 17.58 -3.47
CA SER A 64 16.67 17.08 -4.23
C SER A 64 17.07 16.04 -5.27
N ARG A 65 18.35 15.86 -5.60
CA ARG A 65 18.82 14.87 -6.57
C ARG A 65 19.70 13.82 -5.90
N ILE A 66 19.10 12.71 -5.52
CA ILE A 66 19.77 11.61 -4.79
C ILE A 66 19.63 10.33 -5.58
N GLU A 67 20.71 9.57 -5.64
CA GLU A 67 20.73 8.18 -6.09
C GLU A 67 21.24 7.29 -4.96
N MET A 68 20.58 6.18 -4.67
CA MET A 68 20.97 5.23 -3.64
C MET A 68 21.12 3.84 -4.27
N THR A 69 22.15 3.10 -3.88
CA THR A 69 22.33 1.67 -4.18
C THR A 69 22.68 1.01 -2.86
N GLY A 70 21.64 0.63 -2.11
CA GLY A 70 21.74 0.44 -0.67
C GLY A 70 22.18 1.73 0.04
N GLY A 71 22.77 1.57 1.23
CA GLY A 71 23.28 2.69 2.01
C GLY A 71 22.18 3.42 2.78
N ARG A 72 22.59 4.48 3.48
CA ARG A 72 21.81 5.06 4.58
C ARG A 72 21.83 6.57 4.57
N ILE A 73 20.66 7.19 4.68
CA ILE A 73 20.49 8.61 5.00
C ILE A 73 20.00 8.73 6.44
N VAL A 74 20.64 9.59 7.21
CA VAL A 74 20.21 9.98 8.55
C VAL A 74 20.04 11.49 8.60
N SER A 75 18.85 11.97 8.91
CA SER A 75 18.56 13.40 9.01
C SER A 75 17.93 13.73 10.37
N THR A 76 18.75 13.75 11.41
CA THR A 76 18.31 13.92 12.79
C THR A 76 18.17 15.40 13.16
N PRO A 77 16.96 15.89 13.52
CA PRO A 77 16.79 17.23 14.09
C PRO A 77 17.60 17.41 15.39
N SER A 78 18.07 18.63 15.66
CA SER A 78 18.78 18.94 16.92
C SER A 78 18.50 20.37 17.38
N GLY A 79 17.99 20.52 18.61
CA GLY A 79 17.64 21.82 19.17
C GLY A 79 16.67 22.60 18.25
N SER A 80 17.06 23.81 17.84
CA SER A 80 16.27 24.64 16.92
C SER A 80 16.40 24.26 15.44
N ILE A 81 17.33 23.36 15.08
CA ILE A 81 17.56 22.90 13.70
C ILE A 81 16.60 21.75 13.42
N VAL A 82 15.43 22.08 12.87
CA VAL A 82 14.32 21.12 12.72
C VAL A 82 14.13 20.59 11.30
N ASN A 83 14.55 21.33 10.27
CA ASN A 83 14.38 20.98 8.85
C ASN A 83 15.73 20.64 8.21
N VAL A 84 16.43 19.65 8.77
CA VAL A 84 17.82 19.30 8.46
C VAL A 84 18.03 18.82 7.01
N TRP A 85 17.09 18.05 6.45
CA TRP A 85 17.11 17.69 5.03
C TRP A 85 15.82 18.12 4.36
N ARG A 86 15.96 18.90 3.28
CA ARG A 86 14.85 19.44 2.49
C ARG A 86 14.89 18.96 1.04
N THR A 87 13.75 18.59 0.49
CA THR A 87 13.55 18.40 -0.95
C THR A 87 12.62 19.47 -1.52
N GLY A 88 12.80 19.80 -2.80
CA GLY A 88 11.98 20.80 -3.50
C GLY A 88 12.66 22.17 -3.67
N ASN A 89 11.88 23.24 -3.43
CA ASN A 89 12.25 24.66 -3.59
C ASN A 89 12.60 25.11 -5.02
N ALA A 90 13.75 24.70 -5.55
CA ALA A 90 14.25 25.14 -6.86
C ALA A 90 13.90 24.18 -8.01
N GLY A 91 13.28 23.04 -7.69
CA GLY A 91 12.90 21.99 -8.63
C GLY A 91 12.35 20.78 -7.88
N ASN A 92 11.66 19.88 -8.58
CA ASN A 92 11.10 18.66 -7.98
C ASN A 92 12.16 17.79 -7.29
N GLY A 93 11.79 17.18 -6.17
CA GLY A 93 12.60 16.14 -5.55
C GLY A 93 12.64 14.87 -6.41
N GLN A 94 13.81 14.28 -6.52
CA GLN A 94 14.08 13.02 -7.19
C GLN A 94 15.04 12.19 -6.34
N ILE A 95 14.50 11.14 -5.72
CA ILE A 95 15.24 10.14 -4.96
C ILE A 95 15.13 8.85 -5.76
N THR A 96 16.21 8.47 -6.42
CA THR A 96 16.30 7.23 -7.21
C THR A 96 16.97 6.16 -6.37
N VAL A 97 16.34 4.99 -6.27
CA VAL A 97 16.88 3.81 -5.59
C VAL A 97 17.12 2.74 -6.65
N LYS A 98 18.38 2.36 -6.81
CA LYS A 98 18.84 1.34 -7.75
C LYS A 98 18.72 -0.04 -7.12
N ALA A 99 18.48 -1.04 -7.96
CA ALA A 99 18.40 -2.44 -7.54
C ALA A 99 19.66 -2.87 -6.76
N SER A 100 19.46 -3.47 -5.59
CA SER A 100 20.53 -3.85 -4.65
C SER A 100 20.08 -5.01 -3.76
N ALA A 101 21.03 -5.84 -3.31
CA ALA A 101 20.78 -6.89 -2.31
C ALA A 101 20.57 -6.34 -0.90
N ASN A 102 21.02 -5.10 -0.66
CA ASN A 102 20.80 -4.38 0.59
C ASN A 102 19.77 -3.27 0.36
N SER A 103 18.79 -3.17 1.25
CA SER A 103 17.85 -2.07 1.29
C SER A 103 18.57 -0.72 1.43
N SER A 104 18.06 0.30 0.77
CA SER A 104 18.39 1.69 1.05
C SER A 104 17.54 2.18 2.22
N THR A 105 18.12 2.94 3.17
CA THR A 105 17.36 3.45 4.33
C THR A 105 17.37 4.97 4.42
N ILE A 106 16.23 5.53 4.82
CA ILE A 106 16.05 6.96 5.10
C ILE A 106 15.46 7.09 6.50
N GLU A 107 16.21 7.71 7.41
CA GLU A 107 15.90 7.84 8.82
C GLU A 107 15.91 9.30 9.28
N GLY A 108 15.21 9.60 10.38
CA GLY A 108 15.15 10.95 10.94
C GLY A 108 13.98 11.75 10.37
N ARG A 109 14.25 12.81 9.61
CA ARG A 109 13.22 13.70 9.07
C ARG A 109 13.49 14.14 7.64
N LEU A 110 12.48 14.07 6.79
CA LEU A 110 12.48 14.63 5.44
C LEU A 110 11.47 15.77 5.38
N THR A 111 11.94 16.98 5.08
CA THR A 111 11.09 18.16 4.93
C THR A 111 10.79 18.45 3.45
N LEU A 112 9.52 18.51 3.11
CA LEU A 112 9.00 18.82 1.79
C LEU A 112 8.81 20.34 1.64
N VAL A 113 9.36 20.94 0.56
CA VAL A 113 9.26 22.38 0.29
C VAL A 113 8.63 22.62 -1.09
N LYS A 114 7.32 22.85 -1.11
CA LYS A 114 6.55 23.11 -2.34
C LYS A 114 6.76 24.55 -2.83
N THR A 115 7.00 24.72 -4.12
CA THR A 115 6.97 26.03 -4.81
C THR A 115 6.33 25.87 -6.19
N ALA A 116 6.21 26.95 -6.95
CA ALA A 116 5.78 26.86 -8.36
C ALA A 116 6.73 25.99 -9.21
N SER A 117 8.01 25.95 -8.88
CA SER A 117 9.03 25.16 -9.59
C SER A 117 9.22 23.75 -9.02
N ALA A 118 8.67 23.47 -7.83
CA ALA A 118 8.81 22.21 -7.12
C ALA A 118 7.44 21.76 -6.58
N THR A 119 6.76 20.90 -7.32
CA THR A 119 5.40 20.45 -6.99
C THR A 119 5.35 19.02 -6.47
N LYS A 120 6.44 18.25 -6.62
CA LYS A 120 6.53 16.87 -6.16
C LYS A 120 7.92 16.46 -5.70
N THR A 121 7.97 15.45 -4.84
CA THR A 121 9.14 14.60 -4.59
C THR A 121 8.83 13.17 -5.03
N THR A 122 9.66 12.64 -5.93
CA THR A 122 9.52 11.29 -6.48
C THR A 122 10.53 10.35 -5.85
N PHE A 123 10.04 9.25 -5.30
CA PHE A 123 10.80 8.06 -4.95
C PHE A 123 10.69 7.07 -6.11
N ASP A 124 11.74 6.99 -6.92
CA ASP A 124 11.82 6.07 -8.05
C ASP A 124 12.63 4.85 -7.65
N VAL A 125 11.94 3.75 -7.35
CA VAL A 125 12.53 2.59 -6.67
C VAL A 125 12.54 1.40 -7.62
N GLU A 126 13.72 1.02 -8.08
CA GLU A 126 13.93 -0.22 -8.84
C GLU A 126 13.76 -1.44 -7.95
N ASP A 127 13.29 -2.54 -8.55
CA ASP A 127 13.17 -3.83 -7.88
C ASP A 127 14.53 -4.54 -7.91
N GLY A 128 15.06 -4.82 -6.73
CA GLY A 128 16.29 -5.57 -6.53
C GLY A 128 16.07 -6.88 -5.77
N PRO A 129 17.15 -7.61 -5.45
CA PRO A 129 17.03 -8.85 -4.68
C PRO A 129 16.65 -8.65 -3.20
N ALA A 130 16.63 -7.42 -2.67
CA ALA A 130 16.12 -7.16 -1.34
C ALA A 130 14.58 -7.23 -1.33
N ALA A 131 13.97 -7.86 -0.32
CA ALA A 131 12.51 -7.91 -0.20
C ALA A 131 11.86 -6.51 -0.06
N GLN A 132 12.64 -5.55 0.46
CA GLN A 132 12.27 -4.14 0.60
C GLN A 132 13.43 -3.32 0.04
N ASP A 133 13.24 -2.63 -1.07
CA ASP A 133 14.32 -1.90 -1.75
C ASP A 133 14.62 -0.56 -1.06
N LEU A 134 13.57 0.10 -0.56
CA LEU A 134 13.67 1.35 0.17
C LEU A 134 12.86 1.28 1.47
N ILE A 135 13.50 1.60 2.60
CA ILE A 135 12.84 1.73 3.90
C ILE A 135 12.93 3.19 4.36
N VAL A 136 11.79 3.85 4.47
CA VAL A 136 11.67 5.22 4.97
C VAL A 136 11.02 5.21 6.35
N SER A 137 11.86 5.19 7.38
CA SER A 137 11.44 5.38 8.78
C SER A 137 11.48 6.84 9.21
N ALA A 138 12.02 7.72 8.36
CA ALA A 138 11.98 9.16 8.60
C ALA A 138 10.53 9.69 8.67
N GLU A 139 10.34 10.68 9.53
CA GLU A 139 9.16 11.55 9.53
C GLU A 139 9.16 12.40 8.25
N ILE A 140 8.15 12.25 7.39
CA ILE A 140 7.96 13.17 6.25
C ILE A 140 6.98 14.27 6.65
N ILE A 141 7.43 15.53 6.55
CA ILE A 141 6.67 16.72 6.92
C ILE A 141 6.73 17.78 5.83
N ASP A 142 5.79 18.72 5.82
CA ASP A 142 5.93 19.97 5.06
C ASP A 142 6.78 21.01 5.82
N HIS A 143 7.43 21.92 5.10
CA HIS A 143 8.27 22.98 5.69
C HIS A 143 7.50 24.01 6.53
N GLY A 144 6.20 24.19 6.25
CA GLY A 144 5.39 25.26 6.83
C GLY A 144 5.63 26.63 6.17
N GLY A 145 4.71 27.57 6.37
CA GLY A 145 4.84 28.97 5.95
C GLY A 145 4.44 29.25 4.50
N GLY A 146 3.49 28.49 3.94
CA GLY A 146 3.03 28.63 2.56
C GLY A 146 3.76 27.73 1.55
N TYR A 147 4.62 26.84 2.04
CA TYR A 147 5.37 25.85 1.24
C TYR A 147 4.83 24.42 1.40
N GLU A 148 3.61 24.26 1.90
CA GLU A 148 2.98 22.97 2.18
C GLU A 148 2.29 22.36 0.96
N GLY A 149 2.01 21.05 1.04
CA GLY A 149 1.19 20.34 0.05
C GLY A 149 1.97 19.88 -1.17
N MET A 150 3.26 19.58 -1.02
CA MET A 150 4.04 18.94 -2.09
C MET A 150 3.55 17.50 -2.28
N ALA A 151 3.40 17.06 -3.52
CA ALA A 151 3.03 15.68 -3.80
C ALA A 151 4.19 14.70 -3.50
N VAL A 152 3.86 13.55 -2.93
CA VAL A 152 4.78 12.40 -2.80
C VAL A 152 4.43 11.38 -3.87
N VAL A 153 5.41 10.96 -4.67
CA VAL A 153 5.20 10.02 -5.76
C VAL A 153 6.10 8.80 -5.58
N LYS A 154 5.51 7.60 -5.62
CA LYS A 154 6.24 6.33 -5.72
C LYS A 154 6.18 5.83 -7.17
N SER A 155 7.34 5.62 -7.78
CA SER A 155 7.52 5.00 -9.10
C SER A 155 8.55 3.87 -9.04
N GLY A 156 8.79 3.22 -10.17
CA GLY A 156 9.64 2.04 -10.27
C GLY A 156 8.97 0.77 -9.69
N ALA A 157 9.44 -0.40 -10.10
CA ALA A 157 8.81 -1.68 -9.78
C ALA A 157 9.03 -2.14 -8.33
N GLY A 158 10.02 -1.60 -7.64
CA GLY A 158 10.45 -2.08 -6.32
C GLY A 158 9.50 -1.73 -5.19
N THR A 159 9.82 -2.25 -4.01
CA THR A 159 9.06 -2.10 -2.77
C THR A 159 9.61 -0.95 -1.92
N MET A 160 8.76 0.04 -1.66
CA MET A 160 9.03 1.13 -0.71
C MET A 160 8.23 0.90 0.57
N VAL A 161 8.90 0.90 1.72
CA VAL A 161 8.27 0.88 3.04
C VAL A 161 8.21 2.29 3.59
N LEU A 162 7.03 2.72 4.02
CA LEU A 162 6.83 3.97 4.76
C LEU A 162 6.42 3.64 6.20
N SER A 163 7.40 3.69 7.11
CA SER A 163 7.25 3.30 8.53
C SER A 163 7.29 4.47 9.51
N GLY A 164 7.65 5.67 9.05
CA GLY A 164 7.64 6.89 9.88
C GLY A 164 6.23 7.41 10.19
N ASN A 165 6.17 8.41 11.08
CA ASN A 165 4.95 9.11 11.48
C ASN A 165 4.76 10.37 10.62
N ASN A 166 4.14 10.23 9.46
CA ASN A 166 4.10 11.28 8.46
C ASN A 166 2.98 12.29 8.71
N SER A 167 3.23 13.56 8.40
CA SER A 167 2.26 14.65 8.58
C SER A 167 2.15 15.62 7.40
N TYR A 168 2.83 15.35 6.28
CA TYR A 168 2.66 16.13 5.05
C TYR A 168 1.20 16.10 4.57
N ILE A 169 0.75 17.20 3.98
CA ILE A 169 -0.66 17.38 3.58
C ILE A 169 -0.90 17.17 2.09
N GLY A 170 0.18 17.09 1.30
CA GLY A 170 0.10 16.87 -0.14
C GLY A 170 -0.40 15.46 -0.49
N PRO A 171 -0.81 15.24 -1.75
CA PRO A 171 -1.27 13.93 -2.20
C PRO A 171 -0.12 12.92 -2.29
N THR A 172 -0.47 11.64 -2.20
CA THR A 172 0.45 10.53 -2.43
C THR A 172 0.00 9.77 -3.67
N THR A 173 0.89 9.53 -4.62
CA THR A 173 0.57 8.78 -5.85
C THR A 173 1.51 7.59 -5.99
N ILE A 174 0.94 6.40 -6.08
CA ILE A 174 1.67 5.15 -6.32
C ILE A 174 1.47 4.82 -7.78
N LEU A 175 2.46 5.14 -8.61
CA LEU A 175 2.41 4.93 -10.06
C LEU A 175 2.77 3.49 -10.43
N ALA A 176 3.74 2.91 -9.73
CA ALA A 176 4.27 1.57 -9.99
C ALA A 176 4.86 0.94 -8.73
N GLY A 177 4.91 -0.40 -8.73
CA GLY A 177 5.51 -1.19 -7.65
C GLY A 177 4.68 -1.14 -6.37
N LYS A 178 5.31 -1.42 -5.23
CA LYS A 178 4.62 -1.54 -3.94
C LYS A 178 4.99 -0.38 -3.00
N LEU A 179 3.97 0.21 -2.38
CA LEU A 179 4.12 1.05 -1.20
C LEU A 179 3.52 0.30 0.00
N LEU A 180 4.38 -0.13 0.93
CA LEU A 180 3.96 -0.71 2.20
C LEU A 180 3.86 0.39 3.25
N LEU A 181 2.64 0.78 3.60
CA LEU A 181 2.37 1.68 4.71
C LEU A 181 2.44 0.86 6.01
N MET A 182 3.48 1.07 6.79
CA MET A 182 3.70 0.40 8.09
C MET A 182 3.59 1.36 9.26
N GLY A 183 3.79 2.65 9.01
CA GLY A 183 3.69 3.72 9.99
C GLY A 183 2.32 4.40 9.97
N THR A 184 2.31 5.67 10.36
CA THR A 184 1.12 6.51 10.33
C THR A 184 1.26 7.65 9.32
N HIS A 185 0.14 8.06 8.73
CA HIS A 185 0.01 9.31 7.99
C HIS A 185 -1.23 10.05 8.48
N THR A 186 -1.02 10.99 9.39
CA THR A 186 -2.09 11.71 10.08
C THR A 186 -1.82 13.21 10.06
N PRO A 187 -2.01 13.89 8.91
CA PRO A 187 -1.86 15.34 8.85
C PRO A 187 -2.84 16.06 9.76
N ALA A 188 -2.45 17.24 10.25
CA ALA A 188 -3.27 18.07 11.15
C ALA A 188 -4.44 18.77 10.44
N THR A 189 -4.36 18.91 9.11
CA THR A 189 -5.39 19.49 8.25
C THR A 189 -5.93 18.43 7.28
N THR A 190 -6.78 18.82 6.33
CA THR A 190 -7.33 17.93 5.32
C THR A 190 -6.21 17.22 4.55
N PRO A 191 -6.06 15.89 4.67
CA PRO A 191 -5.06 15.14 3.94
C PRO A 191 -5.28 15.21 2.42
N GLY A 192 -4.18 15.25 1.67
CA GLY A 192 -4.20 14.99 0.23
C GLY A 192 -4.58 13.54 -0.08
N LEU A 193 -5.14 13.34 -1.27
CA LEU A 193 -5.59 12.03 -1.76
C LEU A 193 -4.41 11.04 -1.92
N TYR A 194 -4.61 9.81 -1.46
CA TYR A 194 -3.80 8.66 -1.90
C TYR A 194 -4.39 8.12 -3.19
N THR A 195 -3.62 8.12 -4.27
CA THR A 195 -3.99 7.50 -5.54
C THR A 195 -3.14 6.26 -5.76
N VAL A 196 -3.78 5.09 -5.69
CA VAL A 196 -3.20 3.83 -6.12
C VAL A 196 -3.45 3.73 -7.61
N GLY A 197 -2.47 4.11 -8.44
CA GLY A 197 -2.59 4.04 -9.89
C GLY A 197 -2.61 2.59 -10.38
N ALA A 198 -3.05 2.35 -11.62
CA ALA A 198 -3.25 1.01 -12.16
C ALA A 198 -2.02 0.07 -12.10
N GLY A 199 -0.79 0.61 -12.12
CA GLY A 199 0.44 -0.18 -11.96
C GLY A 199 0.98 -0.25 -10.52
N GLY A 200 0.32 0.42 -9.58
CA GLY A 200 0.74 0.55 -8.19
C GLY A 200 -0.02 -0.37 -7.25
N LEU A 201 0.62 -0.70 -6.13
CA LEU A 201 0.03 -1.42 -5.02
C LEU A 201 0.22 -0.63 -3.72
N LEU A 202 -0.85 -0.48 -2.94
CA LEU A 202 -0.82 -0.02 -1.55
C LEU A 202 -1.04 -1.23 -0.63
N GLY A 203 -0.12 -1.47 0.30
CA GLY A 203 -0.26 -2.53 1.28
C GLY A 203 0.30 -2.17 2.65
N GLY A 204 0.54 -3.19 3.48
CA GLY A 204 1.02 -3.03 4.85
C GLY A 204 -0.10 -2.92 5.90
N THR A 205 0.30 -2.72 7.16
CA THR A 205 -0.61 -2.73 8.33
C THR A 205 -0.82 -1.36 8.97
N GLY A 206 -0.32 -0.31 8.32
CA GLY A 206 -0.29 1.04 8.87
C GLY A 206 -1.63 1.76 8.80
N THR A 207 -1.59 3.05 9.10
CA THR A 207 -2.78 3.92 9.17
C THR A 207 -2.58 5.18 8.36
N THR A 208 -3.56 5.54 7.53
CA THR A 208 -3.68 6.89 6.98
C THR A 208 -5.07 7.46 7.27
N LYS A 209 -5.16 8.77 7.52
CA LYS A 209 -6.44 9.49 7.54
C LYS A 209 -6.83 10.04 6.16
N ALA A 210 -5.94 9.89 5.17
CA ALA A 210 -6.19 10.34 3.82
C ALA A 210 -7.29 9.53 3.14
N PRO A 211 -8.10 10.16 2.27
CA PRO A 211 -8.92 9.40 1.36
C PRO A 211 -8.03 8.60 0.40
N VAL A 212 -8.49 7.43 -0.04
CA VAL A 212 -7.77 6.55 -0.97
C VAL A 212 -8.61 6.25 -2.20
N LEU A 213 -8.07 6.53 -3.38
CA LEU A 213 -8.60 6.11 -4.67
C LEU A 213 -7.84 4.86 -5.13
N VAL A 214 -8.56 3.74 -5.29
CA VAL A 214 -8.00 2.44 -5.68
C VAL A 214 -8.28 2.17 -7.15
N GLN A 215 -7.32 2.47 -8.03
CA GLN A 215 -7.33 2.12 -9.46
C GLN A 215 -6.37 0.97 -9.77
N GLY A 216 -5.36 0.74 -8.93
CA GLY A 216 -4.49 -0.44 -8.92
C GLY A 216 -4.91 -1.41 -7.82
N THR A 217 -3.94 -1.91 -7.06
CA THR A 217 -4.16 -2.95 -6.04
C THR A 217 -4.07 -2.41 -4.62
N ILE A 218 -5.04 -2.76 -3.78
CA ILE A 218 -4.89 -2.69 -2.31
C ILE A 218 -4.68 -4.10 -1.77
N ALA A 219 -3.68 -4.29 -0.91
CA ALA A 219 -3.29 -5.59 -0.33
C ALA A 219 -2.86 -5.40 1.13
N PRO A 220 -3.78 -5.48 2.10
CA PRO A 220 -3.46 -5.34 3.52
C PRO A 220 -2.34 -6.29 3.96
N GLY A 221 -1.52 -5.84 4.91
CA GLY A 221 -0.50 -6.68 5.54
C GLY A 221 0.75 -6.97 4.70
N ALA A 222 1.50 -7.99 5.15
CA ALA A 222 2.69 -8.59 4.50
C ALA A 222 2.54 -10.13 4.41
N SER A 223 1.28 -10.53 4.38
CA SER A 223 0.56 -11.74 4.79
C SER A 223 -0.77 -11.18 5.34
N VAL A 224 -1.71 -12.03 5.76
CA VAL A 224 -2.95 -11.60 6.44
C VAL A 224 -2.74 -10.43 7.41
N GLY A 225 -3.52 -9.36 7.26
CA GLY A 225 -3.49 -8.21 8.14
C GLY A 225 -4.59 -7.17 7.90
N THR A 226 -4.48 -6.06 8.61
CA THR A 226 -5.43 -4.94 8.50
C THR A 226 -4.71 -3.67 8.09
N ILE A 227 -5.19 -2.99 7.05
CA ILE A 227 -4.80 -1.62 6.71
C ILE A 227 -5.91 -0.65 7.10
N HIS A 228 -5.51 0.50 7.64
CA HIS A 228 -6.47 1.52 8.12
C HIS A 228 -6.38 2.77 7.24
N THR A 229 -7.50 3.24 6.71
CA THR A 229 -7.53 4.41 5.80
C THR A 229 -8.61 5.41 6.18
N GLY A 230 -8.58 6.61 5.57
CA GLY A 230 -9.77 7.46 5.45
C GLY A 230 -10.75 6.86 4.45
N SER A 231 -11.75 7.65 4.01
CA SER A 231 -12.71 7.23 2.98
C SER A 231 -12.03 6.61 1.76
N GLN A 232 -12.63 5.58 1.16
CA GLN A 232 -12.10 4.96 -0.05
C GLN A 232 -13.04 5.08 -1.24
N THR A 233 -12.45 5.04 -2.43
CA THR A 233 -13.15 4.81 -3.70
C THR A 233 -12.57 3.57 -4.37
N TRP A 234 -13.40 2.56 -4.57
CA TRP A 234 -13.07 1.38 -5.38
C TRP A 234 -13.46 1.66 -6.83
N ALA A 235 -12.44 1.96 -7.64
CA ALA A 235 -12.60 2.43 -9.00
C ALA A 235 -12.73 1.27 -10.01
N PRO A 236 -13.24 1.52 -11.24
CA PRO A 236 -13.26 0.50 -12.28
C PRO A 236 -11.89 -0.14 -12.50
N ALA A 237 -11.86 -1.48 -12.64
CA ALA A 237 -10.65 -2.30 -12.80
C ALA A 237 -9.63 -2.26 -11.64
N GLY A 238 -9.95 -1.61 -10.50
CA GLY A 238 -9.16 -1.73 -9.28
C GLY A 238 -9.24 -3.14 -8.70
N THR A 239 -8.26 -3.51 -7.89
CA THR A 239 -8.15 -4.84 -7.27
C THR A 239 -7.99 -4.71 -5.76
N TYR A 240 -8.67 -5.57 -5.01
CA TYR A 240 -8.34 -5.90 -3.63
C TYR A 240 -7.79 -7.32 -3.63
N GLN A 241 -6.47 -7.45 -3.44
CA GLN A 241 -5.83 -8.73 -3.16
C GLN A 241 -6.11 -9.07 -1.70
N TRP A 242 -6.96 -10.07 -1.49
CA TRP A 242 -7.46 -10.47 -0.19
C TRP A 242 -6.88 -11.84 0.17
N GLU A 243 -6.04 -11.85 1.20
CA GLU A 243 -5.39 -13.06 1.69
C GLU A 243 -6.20 -13.71 2.80
N ILE A 244 -6.26 -15.05 2.79
CA ILE A 244 -6.86 -15.87 3.84
C ILE A 244 -5.95 -17.03 4.20
N GLN A 245 -5.76 -17.24 5.51
CA GLN A 245 -4.96 -18.32 6.09
C GLN A 245 -5.78 -19.23 7.02
N ASP A 246 -6.85 -18.69 7.61
CA ASP A 246 -7.69 -19.36 8.59
C ASP A 246 -9.13 -18.84 8.46
N VAL A 247 -10.11 -19.75 8.38
CA VAL A 247 -11.49 -19.38 8.04
C VAL A 247 -12.30 -18.83 9.21
N ASP A 248 -11.83 -18.99 10.46
CA ASP A 248 -12.57 -18.61 11.66
C ASP A 248 -11.79 -17.78 12.72
N ALA A 249 -10.50 -17.50 12.50
CA ALA A 249 -9.68 -16.67 13.38
C ALA A 249 -10.02 -15.16 13.38
N GLY A 250 -10.87 -14.70 12.45
CA GLY A 250 -11.36 -13.33 12.40
C GLY A 250 -10.56 -12.38 11.48
N PRO A 251 -11.09 -11.18 11.19
CA PRO A 251 -10.46 -10.22 10.29
C PRO A 251 -9.14 -9.68 10.86
N GLY A 252 -8.15 -9.51 9.99
CA GLY A 252 -6.79 -9.09 10.31
C GLY A 252 -5.89 -10.18 10.92
N THR A 253 -6.43 -11.37 11.19
CA THR A 253 -5.68 -12.52 11.73
C THR A 253 -5.86 -13.78 10.89
N GLY A 254 -7.10 -14.15 10.59
CA GLY A 254 -7.41 -15.27 9.68
C GLY A 254 -7.49 -14.86 8.23
N TRP A 255 -7.98 -13.65 7.95
CA TRP A 255 -8.04 -13.07 6.61
C TRP A 255 -7.87 -11.55 6.61
N ASP A 256 -7.59 -10.97 5.46
CA ASP A 256 -7.34 -9.54 5.31
C ASP A 256 -8.55 -8.66 5.61
N LEU A 257 -8.29 -7.46 6.13
CA LEU A 257 -9.29 -6.43 6.35
C LEU A 257 -8.83 -5.05 5.86
N VAL A 258 -9.70 -4.37 5.13
CA VAL A 258 -9.59 -2.93 4.89
C VAL A 258 -10.51 -2.19 5.86
N ASP A 259 -9.94 -1.46 6.82
CA ASP A 259 -10.69 -0.69 7.82
C ASP A 259 -10.73 0.81 7.47
N ILE A 260 -11.93 1.33 7.22
CA ILE A 260 -12.17 2.63 6.60
C ILE A 260 -12.82 3.56 7.63
N THR A 261 -12.06 4.55 8.09
CA THR A 261 -12.62 5.68 8.84
C THR A 261 -13.19 6.71 7.85
N GLY A 262 -14.44 6.49 7.46
CA GLY A 262 -15.13 7.27 6.45
C GLY A 262 -16.10 6.40 5.64
N THR A 263 -16.38 6.83 4.42
CA THR A 263 -17.27 6.13 3.48
C THR A 263 -16.47 5.27 2.51
N LEU A 264 -17.08 4.20 1.99
CA LEU A 264 -16.57 3.47 0.83
C LEU A 264 -17.50 3.73 -0.37
N ASP A 265 -16.97 4.29 -1.45
CA ASP A 265 -17.73 4.51 -2.68
C ASP A 265 -17.32 3.53 -3.79
N ILE A 266 -18.28 2.75 -4.30
CA ILE A 266 -18.06 1.77 -5.36
C ILE A 266 -18.42 2.39 -6.71
N THR A 267 -17.39 2.88 -7.40
CA THR A 267 -17.52 3.52 -8.73
C THR A 267 -17.22 2.56 -9.88
N ALA A 268 -16.77 1.34 -9.58
CA ALA A 268 -16.68 0.25 -10.56
C ALA A 268 -18.00 -0.01 -11.28
N THR A 269 -17.93 -0.66 -12.45
CA THR A 269 -19.09 -0.95 -13.30
C THR A 269 -19.09 -2.42 -13.71
N PRO A 270 -20.21 -3.01 -14.14
CA PRO A 270 -20.20 -4.40 -14.63
C PRO A 270 -19.26 -4.63 -15.82
N ALA A 271 -19.00 -3.61 -16.65
CA ALA A 271 -18.07 -3.70 -17.78
C ALA A 271 -16.59 -3.63 -17.35
N GLN A 272 -16.33 -3.05 -16.18
CA GLN A 272 -15.00 -2.90 -15.57
C GLN A 272 -15.15 -3.11 -14.06
N PRO A 273 -15.34 -4.37 -13.64
CA PRO A 273 -15.62 -4.68 -12.26
C PRO A 273 -14.41 -4.37 -11.38
N PHE A 274 -14.67 -4.16 -10.09
CA PHE A 274 -13.64 -4.20 -9.08
C PHE A 274 -13.33 -5.66 -8.76
N VAL A 275 -12.06 -6.04 -8.77
CA VAL A 275 -11.63 -7.42 -8.60
C VAL A 275 -11.36 -7.69 -7.12
N ILE A 276 -11.93 -8.77 -6.59
CA ILE A 276 -11.51 -9.39 -5.33
C ILE A 276 -10.66 -10.59 -5.72
N ASP A 277 -9.34 -10.45 -5.64
CA ASP A 277 -8.37 -11.52 -5.90
C ASP A 277 -8.17 -12.30 -4.61
N VAL A 278 -8.67 -13.54 -4.58
CA VAL A 278 -8.65 -14.39 -3.40
C VAL A 278 -7.36 -15.21 -3.39
N VAL A 279 -6.52 -14.95 -2.38
CA VAL A 279 -5.23 -15.61 -2.22
C VAL A 279 -5.27 -16.51 -0.99
N SER A 280 -5.07 -17.82 -1.18
CA SER A 280 -4.96 -18.75 -0.06
C SER A 280 -3.52 -18.85 0.45
N LEU A 281 -3.36 -18.77 1.76
CA LEU A 281 -2.09 -18.96 2.44
C LEU A 281 -2.11 -20.24 3.27
N GLY A 282 -1.04 -21.01 3.18
CA GLY A 282 -0.78 -22.15 4.06
C GLY A 282 -0.10 -21.74 5.36
N ALA A 283 0.34 -22.74 6.14
CA ALA A 283 1.07 -22.50 7.37
C ALA A 283 2.33 -21.63 7.12
N GLY A 284 2.48 -20.55 7.90
CA GLY A 284 3.61 -19.64 7.79
C GLY A 284 3.42 -18.46 6.82
N GLY A 285 2.22 -18.25 6.27
CA GLY A 285 1.88 -17.05 5.49
C GLY A 285 2.38 -17.07 4.05
N LEU A 286 2.71 -18.25 3.54
CA LEU A 286 3.12 -18.45 2.14
C LEU A 286 1.94 -18.98 1.32
N PRO A 287 1.92 -18.77 -0.02
CA PRO A 287 0.91 -19.36 -0.89
C PRO A 287 0.76 -20.86 -0.63
N GLY A 288 -0.47 -21.29 -0.36
CA GLY A 288 -0.73 -22.65 0.08
C GLY A 288 -2.20 -22.89 0.39
N LEU A 289 -2.52 -24.09 0.84
CA LEU A 289 -3.88 -24.46 1.24
C LEU A 289 -4.23 -23.82 2.60
N VAL A 290 -5.39 -23.16 2.68
CA VAL A 290 -6.03 -22.78 3.94
C VAL A 290 -6.36 -24.07 4.70
N GLY A 291 -5.75 -24.27 5.88
CA GLY A 291 -5.70 -25.59 6.53
C GLY A 291 -7.05 -26.09 7.05
N ASP A 292 -7.93 -25.19 7.41
CA ASP A 292 -9.24 -25.40 8.02
C ASP A 292 -10.42 -25.13 7.06
N PHE A 293 -10.13 -24.78 5.80
CA PHE A 293 -11.16 -24.59 4.79
C PHE A 293 -11.83 -25.93 4.43
N ASN A 294 -13.13 -26.01 4.70
CA ASN A 294 -13.98 -27.11 4.27
C ASN A 294 -14.76 -26.69 3.02
N PRO A 295 -14.57 -27.35 1.87
CA PRO A 295 -15.31 -27.01 0.66
C PRO A 295 -16.83 -27.20 0.78
N LEU A 296 -17.31 -28.00 1.72
CA LEU A 296 -18.74 -28.15 2.01
C LEU A 296 -19.26 -27.11 3.02
N GLY A 297 -18.41 -26.20 3.48
CA GLY A 297 -18.74 -25.15 4.44
C GLY A 297 -19.55 -24.01 3.84
N VAL A 298 -20.09 -23.18 4.73
CA VAL A 298 -20.73 -21.91 4.40
C VAL A 298 -20.02 -20.83 5.19
N TYR A 299 -19.48 -19.85 4.48
CA TYR A 299 -18.64 -18.81 5.06
C TYR A 299 -19.09 -17.42 4.62
N SER A 300 -18.88 -16.46 5.51
CA SER A 300 -19.09 -15.04 5.25
C SER A 300 -18.01 -14.26 6.00
N TRP A 301 -17.05 -13.73 5.26
CA TRP A 301 -15.90 -13.02 5.78
C TRP A 301 -16.08 -11.53 5.56
N GLU A 302 -15.97 -10.74 6.63
CA GLU A 302 -15.94 -9.28 6.52
C GLU A 302 -14.57 -8.86 5.93
N ILE A 303 -14.58 -8.35 4.71
CA ILE A 303 -13.35 -7.99 3.98
C ILE A 303 -13.06 -6.49 4.02
N ALA A 304 -14.10 -5.67 4.21
CA ALA A 304 -13.97 -4.23 4.40
C ALA A 304 -15.03 -3.71 5.37
N ARG A 305 -14.64 -2.76 6.22
CA ARG A 305 -15.50 -2.10 7.20
C ARG A 305 -15.41 -0.59 7.07
N THR A 306 -16.53 0.09 7.28
CA THR A 306 -16.62 1.56 7.21
C THR A 306 -17.32 2.14 8.44
N THR A 307 -16.92 3.35 8.84
CA THR A 307 -17.67 4.12 9.85
C THR A 307 -18.78 4.98 9.24
N GLY A 308 -18.68 5.32 7.95
CA GLY A 308 -19.60 6.21 7.22
C GLY A 308 -20.55 5.52 6.24
N GLY A 309 -20.44 4.21 6.04
CA GLY A 309 -21.29 3.44 5.12
C GLY A 309 -20.68 3.23 3.73
N VAL A 310 -21.30 2.33 2.97
CA VAL A 310 -20.93 1.97 1.60
C VAL A 310 -21.96 2.53 0.61
N SER A 311 -21.51 3.22 -0.43
CA SER A 311 -22.33 3.73 -1.53
C SER A 311 -22.01 3.04 -2.86
N GLY A 312 -22.98 3.03 -3.78
CA GLY A 312 -22.78 2.52 -5.14
C GLY A 312 -22.67 1.00 -5.27
N PHE A 313 -22.89 0.24 -4.19
CA PHE A 313 -22.78 -1.22 -4.18
C PHE A 313 -23.80 -1.90 -5.13
N SER A 314 -23.30 -2.82 -5.95
CA SER A 314 -24.10 -3.83 -6.66
C SER A 314 -23.23 -5.07 -6.84
N PRO A 315 -23.74 -6.30 -6.63
CA PRO A 315 -22.95 -7.53 -6.80
C PRO A 315 -22.31 -7.66 -8.19
N GLU A 316 -22.96 -7.15 -9.23
CA GLU A 316 -22.47 -7.22 -10.62
C GLU A 316 -21.26 -6.31 -10.89
N LYS A 317 -20.93 -5.40 -9.96
CA LYS A 317 -19.73 -4.55 -10.06
C LYS A 317 -18.48 -5.24 -9.53
N PHE A 318 -18.59 -6.47 -9.06
CA PHE A 318 -17.50 -7.24 -8.50
C PHE A 318 -17.21 -8.48 -9.35
N LEU A 319 -15.92 -8.75 -9.54
CA LEU A 319 -15.41 -10.02 -10.03
C LEU A 319 -14.65 -10.66 -8.88
N VAL A 320 -15.00 -11.90 -8.53
CA VAL A 320 -14.19 -12.70 -7.62
C VAL A 320 -13.25 -13.54 -8.46
N ASP A 321 -11.95 -13.27 -8.34
CA ASP A 321 -10.88 -14.03 -8.98
C ASP A 321 -10.34 -15.06 -7.97
N LEU A 322 -10.19 -16.30 -8.42
CA LEU A 322 -9.80 -17.45 -7.61
C LEU A 322 -8.53 -18.11 -8.14
N ASP A 323 -7.83 -17.51 -9.11
CA ASP A 323 -6.61 -18.07 -9.71
C ASP A 323 -5.51 -18.32 -8.66
N ASN A 324 -5.51 -17.54 -7.56
CA ASN A 324 -4.59 -17.68 -6.42
C ASN A 324 -5.16 -18.44 -5.22
N PHE A 325 -6.38 -18.99 -5.33
CA PHE A 325 -7.00 -19.80 -4.28
C PHE A 325 -6.79 -21.29 -4.55
N GLN A 326 -5.92 -21.92 -3.76
CA GLN A 326 -5.42 -23.28 -4.03
C GLN A 326 -6.32 -24.40 -3.48
N ASN A 327 -7.20 -24.12 -2.52
CA ASN A 327 -8.12 -25.12 -2.01
C ASN A 327 -9.13 -25.54 -3.10
N SER A 328 -9.39 -26.84 -3.19
CA SER A 328 -10.54 -27.33 -3.98
C SER A 328 -11.83 -26.75 -3.41
N TRP A 329 -12.68 -26.20 -4.26
CA TRP A 329 -13.96 -25.59 -3.88
C TRP A 329 -15.17 -26.39 -4.37
N HIS A 330 -14.97 -27.58 -4.97
CA HIS A 330 -16.03 -28.57 -5.28
C HIS A 330 -17.31 -28.01 -5.96
N GLY A 331 -17.21 -26.97 -6.79
CA GLY A 331 -18.38 -26.36 -7.44
C GLY A 331 -19.16 -25.37 -6.57
N GLY A 332 -18.65 -25.02 -5.39
CA GLY A 332 -19.16 -23.94 -4.55
C GLY A 332 -19.11 -22.57 -5.23
N ARG A 333 -19.93 -21.65 -4.74
CA ARG A 333 -20.09 -20.30 -5.30
C ARG A 333 -19.45 -19.28 -4.37
N TRP A 334 -18.71 -18.35 -4.97
CA TRP A 334 -18.19 -17.15 -4.30
C TRP A 334 -18.99 -15.92 -4.74
N TRP A 335 -19.27 -15.00 -3.81
CA TRP A 335 -19.89 -13.71 -4.15
C TRP A 335 -19.65 -12.65 -3.09
N VAL A 336 -19.69 -11.39 -3.53
CA VAL A 336 -19.61 -10.21 -2.64
C VAL A 336 -21.02 -9.78 -2.23
N SER A 337 -21.20 -9.43 -0.96
CA SER A 337 -22.45 -8.88 -0.43
C SER A 337 -22.20 -7.64 0.42
N LEU A 338 -23.26 -6.85 0.62
CA LEU A 338 -23.29 -5.74 1.57
C LEU A 338 -23.97 -6.19 2.86
N GLY A 339 -23.36 -5.91 4.01
CA GLY A 339 -23.95 -6.21 5.30
C GLY A 339 -25.25 -5.43 5.55
N ASN A 340 -26.14 -5.97 6.40
CA ASN A 340 -27.48 -5.41 6.65
C ASN A 340 -27.50 -3.96 7.12
N GLN A 341 -26.43 -3.49 7.77
CA GLN A 341 -26.30 -2.09 8.23
C GLN A 341 -25.75 -1.15 7.16
N GLY A 342 -25.27 -1.67 6.02
CA GLY A 342 -24.66 -0.88 4.94
C GLY A 342 -23.23 -0.42 5.21
N ASN A 343 -22.59 -0.90 6.28
CA ASN A 343 -21.26 -0.45 6.71
C ASN A 343 -20.12 -1.42 6.37
N SER A 344 -20.43 -2.65 5.96
CA SER A 344 -19.42 -3.68 5.75
C SER A 344 -19.65 -4.42 4.44
N VAL A 345 -18.56 -4.75 3.76
CA VAL A 345 -18.55 -5.61 2.56
C VAL A 345 -18.09 -6.99 2.99
N PHE A 346 -18.80 -8.02 2.53
CA PHE A 346 -18.49 -9.42 2.83
C PHE A 346 -18.13 -10.18 1.56
N LEU A 347 -17.14 -11.06 1.66
CA LEU A 347 -16.90 -12.13 0.70
C LEU A 347 -17.54 -13.40 1.26
N ASN A 348 -18.34 -14.08 0.45
CA ASN A 348 -19.12 -15.23 0.89
C ASN A 348 -18.78 -16.44 0.04
N TYR A 349 -18.85 -17.61 0.67
CA TYR A 349 -18.73 -18.90 0.03
C TYR A 349 -19.84 -19.83 0.51
N ALA A 350 -20.47 -20.54 -0.42
CA ALA A 350 -21.38 -21.64 -0.10
C ALA A 350 -21.50 -22.58 -1.29
N ILE A 351 -21.76 -23.85 -1.02
CA ILE A 351 -22.27 -24.75 -2.07
C ILE A 351 -23.72 -24.39 -2.36
N PRO A 352 -24.12 -24.20 -3.63
CA PRO A 352 -25.53 -24.10 -3.98
C PRO A 352 -26.24 -25.35 -3.47
N GLU A 353 -27.15 -25.23 -2.49
CA GLU A 353 -28.00 -26.35 -2.14
C GLU A 353 -28.68 -26.86 -3.42
N PRO A 354 -28.82 -28.19 -3.62
CA PRO A 354 -29.66 -28.68 -4.71
C PRO A 354 -31.02 -28.05 -4.51
N SER A 355 -31.46 -27.29 -5.52
CA SER A 355 -32.67 -26.47 -5.40
C SER A 355 -33.79 -27.29 -4.77
N SER A 356 -34.53 -26.72 -3.83
CA SER A 356 -35.56 -27.44 -3.08
C SER A 356 -36.56 -28.16 -4.02
N GLY A 357 -36.71 -27.66 -5.26
CA GLY A 357 -37.46 -28.30 -6.34
C GLY A 357 -36.86 -29.61 -6.87
N LEU A 358 -35.54 -29.74 -6.98
CA LEU A 358 -34.87 -30.99 -7.38
C LEU A 358 -35.02 -32.07 -6.30
N LEU A 359 -34.88 -31.68 -5.02
CA LEU A 359 -35.14 -32.55 -3.88
C LEU A 359 -36.61 -32.99 -3.82
N ALA A 360 -37.54 -32.07 -4.07
CA ALA A 360 -38.97 -32.39 -4.15
C ALA A 360 -39.30 -33.32 -5.33
N LEU A 361 -38.68 -33.13 -6.49
CA LEU A 361 -38.82 -34.01 -7.66
C LEU A 361 -38.28 -35.42 -7.37
N LEU A 362 -37.11 -35.54 -6.77
CA LEU A 362 -36.54 -36.84 -6.37
C LEU A 362 -37.41 -37.53 -5.30
N ALA A 363 -37.97 -36.77 -4.36
CA ALA A 363 -38.93 -37.28 -3.37
C ALA A 363 -40.22 -37.79 -4.04
N LEU A 364 -40.74 -37.07 -5.05
CA LEU A 364 -41.94 -37.49 -5.78
C LEU A 364 -41.67 -38.72 -6.66
N VAL A 365 -40.51 -38.80 -7.31
CA VAL A 365 -40.10 -39.97 -8.12
C VAL A 365 -39.94 -41.20 -7.22
N SER A 366 -39.29 -41.05 -6.07
CA SER A 366 -39.13 -42.15 -5.10
C SER A 366 -40.45 -42.59 -4.48
N LEU A 367 -41.38 -41.67 -4.16
CA LEU A 367 -42.75 -42.02 -3.75
C LEU A 367 -43.51 -42.76 -4.86
N GLY A 368 -43.36 -42.32 -6.11
CA GLY A 368 -43.96 -42.95 -7.27
C GLY A 368 -43.45 -44.38 -7.48
N LEU A 369 -42.13 -44.57 -7.38
CA LEU A 369 -41.48 -45.87 -7.49
C LEU A 369 -41.91 -46.82 -6.36
N TRP A 370 -41.96 -46.32 -5.11
CA TRP A 370 -42.42 -47.09 -3.95
C TRP A 370 -43.88 -47.54 -4.10
N ARG A 371 -44.78 -46.64 -4.54
CA ARG A 371 -46.18 -46.99 -4.81
C ARG A 371 -46.33 -47.99 -5.94
N TRP A 372 -45.50 -47.90 -6.97
CA TRP A 372 -45.51 -48.86 -8.08
C TRP A 372 -45.08 -50.25 -7.60
N LEU A 373 -43.97 -50.35 -6.88
CA LEU A 373 -43.45 -51.61 -6.32
C LEU A 373 -44.45 -52.28 -5.36
N ASN A 374 -45.14 -51.51 -4.52
CA ASN A 374 -46.15 -52.06 -3.60
C ASN A 374 -47.44 -52.48 -4.31
N ARG A 375 -47.79 -51.90 -5.46
CA ARG A 375 -48.94 -52.35 -6.27
C ARG A 375 -48.63 -53.64 -7.03
N SER A 376 -47.41 -53.82 -7.51
CA SER A 376 -47.00 -55.06 -8.18
C SER A 376 -46.99 -56.28 -7.26
N ASN A 377 -46.78 -56.11 -5.95
CA ASN A 377 -46.86 -57.21 -4.97
C ASN A 377 -48.30 -57.65 -4.64
N ILE A 378 -49.31 -56.81 -4.90
CA ILE A 378 -50.73 -57.15 -4.66
C ILE A 378 -51.34 -57.91 -5.85
N LEU A 379 -50.67 -57.94 -7.00
CA LEU A 379 -51.10 -58.66 -8.20
C LEU A 379 -50.39 -60.02 -8.38
N ALA A 380 -49.59 -60.43 -7.39
CA ALA A 380 -48.81 -61.67 -7.40
C ALA A 380 -49.26 -62.70 -6.34
N GLU A 381 -50.27 -62.38 -5.53
CA GLU A 381 -51.11 -63.34 -4.77
C GLU A 381 -52.45 -63.50 -5.50
#